data_AF-A0A3M1P315-F1
#
_entry.id   AF-A0A3M1P315-F1
#
_cell.length_a   1.000
_cell.length_b   1.000
_cell.length_c   1.000
_cell.angle_alpha   90.00
_cell.angle_beta   90.00
_cell.angle_gamma   90.00
#
_symmetry.space_group_name_H-M   'P 1'
#
loop_
_entity.id
_entity.type
_entity.pdbx_description
1 polymer ?
#
loop_
_entity_poly.entity_id
_entity_poly.type
_entity_poly.pdbx_seq_one_letter_code
_entity_poly.pdbx_strand_id
1 'polypeptide(L)' 'LSAKTKELMGLVASMVLRCNDCILYHLDRSVAEGASREELHEAMNIALIVGGSIVIPHLRYAFEMLEELLENKA' A
#
# COMPACT_ATOMS: atom_id res chain seq x y z
N LEU A 1 7.90 8.74 -14.94
CA LEU A 1 7.73 7.81 -13.79
C LEU A 1 7.05 6.56 -14.30
N SER A 2 7.56 5.37 -13.93
CA SER A 2 6.95 4.08 -14.29
C SER A 2 5.58 3.92 -13.64
N ALA A 3 4.78 2.97 -14.15
CA ALA A 3 3.48 2.64 -13.56
C ALA A 3 3.65 2.23 -12.09
N LYS A 4 4.57 1.31 -11.78
CA LYS A 4 4.96 0.93 -10.41
C LYS A 4 5.17 2.12 -9.49
N THR A 5 5.98 3.11 -9.90
CA THR A 5 6.24 4.29 -9.06
C THR A 5 4.98 5.11 -8.82
N LYS A 6 4.11 5.26 -9.82
CA LYS A 6 2.85 6.00 -9.66
C LYS A 6 1.87 5.26 -8.74
N GLU A 7 1.81 3.94 -8.81
CA GLU A 7 0.95 3.13 -7.93
C GLU A 7 1.44 3.18 -6.48
N LEU A 8 2.76 3.12 -6.24
CA LEU A 8 3.33 3.31 -4.90
C LEU A 8 3.03 4.73 -4.35
N MET A 9 3.10 5.76 -5.19
CA MET A 9 2.67 7.12 -4.80
C MET A 9 1.17 7.18 -4.47
N GLY A 10 0.33 6.52 -5.26
CA GLY A 10 -1.10 6.39 -5.01
C GLY A 10 -1.40 5.67 -3.70
N LEU A 11 -0.65 4.62 -3.38
CA LEU A 11 -0.74 3.89 -2.11
C LEU A 11 -0.43 4.80 -0.93
N VAL A 12 0.71 5.53 -0.98
CA VAL A 12 1.08 6.49 0.08
C VAL A 12 -0.01 7.55 0.26
N ALA A 13 -0.47 8.17 -0.83
CA ALA A 13 -1.51 9.18 -0.80
C ALA A 13 -2.82 8.66 -0.21
N SER A 14 -3.22 7.45 -0.59
CA SER A 14 -4.45 6.80 -0.12
C SER A 14 -4.40 6.47 1.37
N MET A 15 -3.23 6.06 1.86
CA MET A 15 -3.00 5.79 3.28
C MET A 15 -3.07 7.06 4.13
N VAL A 16 -2.41 8.14 3.72
CA VAL A 16 -2.48 9.41 4.49
C VAL A 16 -3.88 10.02 4.44
N LEU A 17 -4.65 9.76 3.38
CA LEU A 17 -6.07 10.13 3.28
C LEU A 17 -7.03 9.13 3.93
N ARG A 18 -6.53 7.97 4.40
CA ARG A 18 -7.29 6.96 5.15
C ARG A 18 -8.47 6.35 4.35
N CYS A 19 -8.29 6.12 3.06
CA CYS A 19 -9.28 5.49 2.18
C CYS A 19 -8.96 4.01 1.94
N ASN A 20 -9.65 3.08 2.62
CA ASN A 20 -9.36 1.63 2.51
C ASN A 20 -9.56 1.08 1.10
N ASP A 21 -10.61 1.49 0.39
CA ASP A 21 -10.85 1.04 -0.99
C ASP A 21 -9.73 1.53 -1.93
N CYS A 22 -9.26 2.77 -1.73
CA CYS A 22 -8.14 3.34 -2.48
C CYS A 22 -6.81 2.64 -2.15
N ILE A 23 -6.60 2.31 -0.86
CA ILE A 23 -5.42 1.56 -0.40
C ILE A 23 -5.39 0.19 -1.07
N LEU A 24 -6.48 -0.57 -1.02
CA LEU A 24 -6.56 -1.90 -1.65
C LEU A 24 -6.33 -1.81 -3.17
N TYR A 25 -6.95 -0.84 -3.84
CA TYR A 25 -6.76 -0.63 -5.27
C TYR A 25 -5.30 -0.41 -5.63
N HIS A 26 -4.63 0.55 -4.99
CA HIS A 26 -3.24 0.86 -5.28
C HIS A 26 -2.27 -0.23 -4.80
N LEU A 27 -2.64 -0.99 -3.77
CA LEU A 27 -1.87 -2.13 -3.28
C LEU A 27 -1.87 -3.29 -4.31
N ASP A 28 -3.04 -3.72 -4.80
CA ASP A 28 -3.11 -4.77 -5.83
C ASP A 28 -2.43 -4.34 -7.12
N ARG A 29 -2.66 -3.09 -7.56
CA ARG A 29 -1.97 -2.53 -8.73
C ARG A 29 -0.46 -2.51 -8.53
N SER A 30 0.04 -2.10 -7.37
CA SER A 30 1.49 -2.10 -7.09
C SER A 30 2.08 -3.51 -7.16
N VAL A 31 1.38 -4.52 -6.62
CA VAL A 31 1.78 -5.93 -6.74
C VAL A 31 1.77 -6.38 -8.21
N ALA A 32 0.73 -6.04 -8.98
CA ALA A 32 0.62 -6.40 -10.39
C ALA A 32 1.73 -5.77 -11.26
N GLU A 33 2.18 -4.57 -10.90
CA GLU A 33 3.32 -3.87 -11.54
C GLU A 33 4.68 -4.34 -11.02
N GLY A 34 4.72 -5.40 -10.19
CA GLY A 34 5.95 -6.04 -9.72
C GLY A 34 6.66 -5.30 -8.59
N ALA A 35 5.94 -4.55 -7.76
CA ALA A 35 6.52 -3.99 -6.54
C ALA A 35 6.95 -5.11 -5.58
N SER A 36 8.18 -5.01 -5.08
CA SER A 36 8.67 -5.97 -4.08
C SER A 36 7.99 -5.74 -2.73
N ARG A 37 8.02 -6.75 -1.86
CA ARG A 37 7.50 -6.60 -0.49
C ARG A 37 8.20 -5.48 0.26
N GLU A 38 9.52 -5.34 0.06
CA GLU A 38 10.34 -4.29 0.65
C GLU A 38 9.88 -2.91 0.16
N GLU A 39 9.66 -2.72 -1.15
CA GLU A 39 9.17 -1.45 -1.71
C GLU A 39 7.79 -1.06 -1.14
N LEU A 40 6.89 -2.03 -0.97
CA LEU A 40 5.56 -1.81 -0.38
C LEU A 40 5.67 -1.45 1.10
N HIS A 41 6.51 -2.16 1.87
CA HIS A 41 6.73 -1.87 3.28
C HIS A 41 7.34 -0.47 3.47
N GLU A 42 8.32 -0.07 2.66
CA GLU A 42 8.90 1.27 2.72
C GLU A 42 7.86 2.36 2.42
N ALA A 43 7.03 2.17 1.39
CA ALA A 43 5.95 3.10 1.06
C ALA A 43 4.95 3.24 2.22
N MET A 44 4.50 2.11 2.78
CA MET A 44 3.57 2.10 3.92
C MET A 44 4.17 2.75 5.18
N ASN A 45 5.47 2.57 5.43
CA ASN A 45 6.17 3.22 6.53
C ASN A 45 6.27 4.74 6.34
N ILE A 46 6.54 5.21 5.12
CA ILE A 46 6.51 6.64 4.80
C ILE A 46 5.11 7.20 5.09
N ALA A 47 4.06 6.51 4.65
CA ALA A 47 2.68 6.94 4.91
C ALA A 47 2.36 6.98 6.42
N LEU A 48 2.86 6.03 7.21
CA LEU A 48 2.71 6.04 8.67
C LEU A 48 3.40 7.24 9.31
N ILE A 49 4.64 7.55 8.93
CA ILE A 49 5.38 8.68 9.50
C ILE A 49 4.72 10.02 9.12
N VAL A 50 4.26 10.16 7.87
CA VAL A 50 3.62 11.39 7.38
C VAL A 50 2.21 11.56 7.94
N GLY A 51 1.41 10.50 7.97
CA GLY A 51 0.02 10.55 8.42
C GLY A 51 -0.16 10.38 9.93
N GLY A 52 0.87 9.92 10.65
CA GLY A 52 0.85 9.69 12.10
C GLY A 52 0.06 8.45 12.52
N SER A 53 -0.11 8.28 13.83
CA SER A 53 -0.71 7.08 14.44
C SER A 53 -2.16 6.82 13.99
N ILE A 54 -2.87 7.82 13.48
CA ILE A 54 -4.23 7.67 12.96
C ILE A 54 -4.29 6.78 11.69
N VAL A 55 -3.16 6.55 11.02
CA VAL A 55 -3.05 5.64 9.88
C VAL A 55 -2.92 4.17 10.32
N ILE A 56 -2.60 3.88 11.60
CA ILE A 56 -2.34 2.50 12.07
C ILE A 56 -3.47 1.51 11.74
N PRO A 57 -4.78 1.84 11.92
CA PRO A 57 -5.85 0.92 11.51
C PRO A 57 -5.84 0.61 10.01
N HIS A 58 -5.54 1.60 9.18
CA HIS A 58 -5.45 1.48 7.72
C HIS A 58 -4.18 0.72 7.29
N LEU A 59 -3.09 0.88 8.04
CA LEU A 59 -1.86 0.12 7.85
C LEU A 59 -2.06 -1.37 8.15
N ARG A 60 -2.74 -1.69 9.26
CA ARG A 60 -3.08 -3.08 9.60
C ARG A 60 -3.93 -3.73 8.50
N TYR A 61 -4.97 -3.01 8.05
CA TYR A 61 -5.77 -3.43 6.90
C TYR A 61 -4.91 -3.66 5.64
N ALA A 62 -4.00 -2.74 5.32
CA ALA A 62 -3.11 -2.88 4.16
C ALA A 62 -2.22 -4.13 4.24
N PHE A 63 -1.71 -4.48 5.44
CA PHE A 63 -0.94 -5.71 5.64
C PHE A 63 -1.78 -6.97 5.48
N GLU A 64 -2.98 -7.01 6.07
CA GLU A 64 -3.92 -8.13 5.93
C GLU A 64 -4.25 -8.37 4.44
N MET A 65 -4.57 -7.30 3.70
CA MET A 65 -4.84 -7.38 2.26
C MET A 65 -3.62 -7.77 1.44
N LEU A 66 -2.41 -7.33 1.81
CA LEU A 66 -1.19 -7.72 1.11
C LEU A 66 -0.92 -9.22 1.24
N GLU A 67 -1.19 -9.80 2.41
CA GLU A 67 -1.09 -11.25 2.62
C GLU A 67 -2.09 -12.00 1.74
N GLU A 68 -3.37 -11.61 1.75
CA GLU A 68 -4.40 -12.21 0.88
C GLU A 68 -4.03 -12.12 -0.61
N LEU A 69 -3.50 -10.98 -1.07
CA LEU A 69 -3.09 -10.78 -2.46
C LEU A 69 -1.92 -11.67 -2.87
N LEU A 70 -1.02 -11.98 -1.94
CA LEU A 70 0.14 -12.82 -2.22
C LEU A 70 -0.18 -14.32 -2.09
N GLU A 71 -1.07 -14.69 -1.17
CA GLU A 71 -1.59 -16.06 -1.05
C GLU A 71 -2.44 -16.46 -2.27
N ASN A 72 -3.29 -15.55 -2.77
CA ASN A 72 -4.13 -15.81 -3.95
C ASN A 72 -3.36 -15.80 -5.29
N LYS A 73 -2.11 -15.31 -5.31
CA LYS A 73 -1.23 -15.31 -6.49
C LYS A 73 -0.20 -16.46 -6.46
N ALA A 74 -0.19 -17.27 -5.39
CA ALA A 74 0.68 -18.43 -5.22
C ALA A 74 0.08 -19.74 -5.80
#